data_AF-A0A2S8RAH4-F1
#
_entry.id   AF-A0A2S8RAH4-F1
#
_cell.length_a   1.000
_cell.length_b   1.000
_cell.length_c   1.000
_cell.angle_alpha   90.00
_cell.angle_beta   90.00
_cell.angle_gamma   90.00
#
_symmetry.space_group_name_H-M   'P 1'
#
loop_
_entity.id
_entity.type
_entity.pdbx_description
1 polymer ?
#
loop_
_entity_poly.entity_id
_entity_poly.type
_entity_poly.pdbx_seq_one_letter_code
_entity_poly.pdbx_strand_id
1 'polypeptide(L)'
;MINPKQRIPSLSGTAKYRIPDELLHDQKILREIKNVSSQSYTNQLKDFNAWAKQNGYQFILEVRPGAKLSGPLQEAIKNGEIILKYIGQ
;
A
#
# COMPACT_ATOMS: atom_id res chain seq x y z
N MET A 1 -11.41 -8.67 -17.86
CA MET A 1 -10.46 -9.72 -17.43
C MET A 1 -10.19 -9.51 -15.95
N ILE A 2 -10.37 -10.54 -15.12
CA ILE A 2 -9.91 -10.49 -13.73
C ILE A 2 -8.39 -10.69 -13.77
N ASN A 3 -7.61 -9.65 -13.45
CA ASN A 3 -6.17 -9.83 -13.31
C ASN A 3 -5.96 -10.79 -12.13
N PRO A 4 -5.29 -11.94 -12.33
CA PRO A 4 -5.02 -12.86 -11.23
C PRO A 4 -4.22 -12.11 -10.16
N LYS A 5 -4.59 -12.26 -8.88
CA LYS A 5 -3.90 -11.60 -7.77
C LYS A 5 -2.41 -11.92 -7.82
N GLN A 6 -1.60 -10.91 -8.15
CA GLN A 6 -0.16 -11.07 -8.31
C GLN A 6 0.53 -11.07 -6.94
N ARG A 7 1.60 -11.86 -6.81
CA ARG A 7 2.40 -11.93 -5.59
C ARG A 7 3.65 -11.07 -5.76
N ILE A 8 4.04 -10.40 -4.68
CA ILE A 8 5.33 -9.71 -4.57
C ILE A 8 6.12 -10.30 -3.39
N PRO A 9 7.46 -10.22 -3.39
CA PRO A 9 8.26 -10.65 -2.24
C PRO A 9 7.96 -9.80 -0.99
N SER A 10 8.10 -10.39 0.20
CA SER A 10 8.12 -9.63 1.46
C SER A 10 9.55 -9.18 1.73
N LEU A 11 9.82 -7.89 1.51
CA LEU A 11 11.18 -7.34 1.65
C LEU A 11 11.65 -7.30 3.12
N SER A 12 10.73 -7.22 4.07
CA SER A 12 11.00 -7.33 5.51
C SER A 12 11.28 -8.75 5.99
N GLY A 13 11.09 -9.78 5.16
CA GLY A 13 11.21 -11.19 5.56
C GLY A 13 10.15 -11.67 6.56
N THR A 14 9.11 -10.87 6.80
CA THR A 14 8.06 -11.19 7.79
C THR A 14 6.93 -12.06 7.21
N ALA A 15 6.96 -12.33 5.90
CA ALA A 15 6.06 -13.24 5.22
C ALA A 15 6.78 -13.91 4.03
N LYS A 16 6.21 -14.99 3.48
CA LYS A 16 6.75 -15.61 2.25
C LYS A 16 6.58 -14.72 1.02
N TYR A 17 5.45 -14.02 0.95
CA TYR A 17 5.08 -13.09 -0.11
C TYR A 17 3.96 -12.17 0.39
N ARG A 18 3.71 -11.09 -0.35
CA ARG A 18 2.53 -10.23 -0.18
C ARG A 18 1.68 -10.28 -1.44
N ILE A 19 0.40 -10.02 -1.27
CA ILE A 19 -0.57 -9.91 -2.36
C ILE A 19 -1.24 -8.55 -2.17
N PRO A 20 -0.95 -7.54 -3.01
CA PRO A 20 -1.71 -6.30 -3.01
C PRO A 20 -3.12 -6.54 -3.53
N ASP A 21 -4.04 -5.64 -3.18
CA ASP A 21 -5.39 -5.65 -3.77
C ASP A 21 -5.36 -5.40 -5.28
N GLU A 22 -4.57 -4.41 -5.73
CA GLU A 22 -4.37 -4.14 -7.16
C GLU A 22 -2.89 -3.88 -7.49
N LEU A 23 -2.44 -4.47 -8.59
CA LEU A 23 -1.13 -4.18 -9.20
C LEU A 23 -1.35 -3.83 -10.67
N LEU A 24 -1.24 -2.54 -10.98
CA LEU A 24 -1.53 -1.98 -12.29
C LEU A 24 -0.21 -1.63 -12.98
N HIS A 25 0.30 -2.58 -13.78
CA HIS A 25 1.60 -2.44 -14.43
C HIS A 25 1.66 -1.28 -15.44
N ASP A 26 0.61 -1.07 -16.21
CA ASP A 26 0.54 0.00 -17.22
C ASP A 26 0.61 1.39 -16.60
N GLN A 27 0.03 1.54 -15.41
CA GLN A 27 0.01 2.81 -14.67
C GLN A 27 1.14 2.92 -13.63
N LYS A 28 1.95 1.86 -13.46
CA LYS A 28 2.95 1.76 -12.40
C LYS A 28 2.35 2.04 -11.01
N ILE A 29 1.19 1.45 -10.72
CA ILE A 29 0.51 1.61 -9.43
C ILE A 29 0.44 0.28 -8.69
N LEU A 30 0.78 0.32 -7.41
CA LEU A 30 0.41 -0.69 -6.42
C LEU A 30 -0.64 -0.06 -5.50
N ARG A 31 -1.83 -0.65 -5.42
CA ARG A 31 -2.93 -0.16 -4.56
C ARG A 31 -3.28 -1.17 -3.49
N GLU A 32 -3.51 -0.67 -2.28
CA GLU A 32 -4.02 -1.43 -1.15
C GLU A 32 -5.21 -0.71 -0.52
N ILE A 33 -6.30 -1.44 -0.25
CA ILE A 33 -7.54 -0.87 0.30
C ILE A 33 -7.72 -1.31 1.76
N LYS A 34 -7.94 -0.35 2.66
CA LYS A 34 -8.13 -0.57 4.09
C LYS A 34 -9.43 0.04 4.60
N ASN A 35 -10.42 -0.81 4.84
CA ASN A 35 -11.69 -0.43 5.45
C ASN A 35 -11.68 -0.62 6.98
N VAL A 36 -10.76 0.06 7.67
CA VAL A 36 -10.60 -0.03 9.14
C VAL A 36 -10.60 1.35 9.80
N SER A 37 -11.06 1.44 11.05
CA SER A 37 -11.13 2.70 11.80
C SER A 37 -9.76 3.24 12.21
N SER A 38 -8.77 2.36 12.30
CA SER A 38 -7.40 2.71 12.64
C SER A 38 -6.44 1.87 11.80
N GLN A 39 -5.45 2.51 11.18
CA GLN A 39 -4.45 1.86 10.35
C GLN A 39 -3.04 2.24 10.81
N SER A 40 -2.28 1.23 11.23
CA SER A 40 -0.86 1.38 11.58
C SER A 40 0.04 1.18 10.35
N TYR A 41 1.29 1.65 10.41
CA TYR A 41 2.30 1.36 9.38
C TYR A 41 2.85 -0.07 9.53
N THR A 42 2.04 -1.06 9.15
CA THR A 42 2.36 -2.49 9.30
C THR A 42 3.53 -2.91 8.40
N ASN A 43 4.15 -4.05 8.70
CA ASN A 43 5.20 -4.62 7.85
C ASN A 43 4.69 -4.93 6.43
N GLN A 44 3.40 -5.25 6.27
CA GLN A 44 2.79 -5.39 4.96
C GLN A 44 2.82 -4.07 4.17
N LEU A 45 2.39 -2.97 4.77
CA LEU A 45 2.41 -1.66 4.09
C LEU A 45 3.84 -1.19 3.81
N LYS A 46 4.78 -1.47 4.72
CA LYS A 46 6.21 -1.20 4.50
C LYS A 46 6.76 -2.01 3.34
N ASP A 47 6.42 -3.29 3.24
CA ASP A 47 6.81 -4.15 2.12
C ASP A 47 6.26 -3.61 0.79
N PHE A 48 4.99 -3.19 0.77
CA PHE A 48 4.38 -2.59 -0.42
C PHE A 48 5.05 -1.28 -0.84
N ASN A 49 5.27 -0.38 0.11
CA ASN A 49 5.97 0.88 -0.16
C ASN A 49 7.39 0.64 -0.68
N ALA A 50 8.16 -0.21 0.02
CA ALA A 50 9.54 -0.52 -0.35
C ALA A 50 9.63 -1.19 -1.72
N TRP A 51 8.74 -2.15 -2.02
CA TRP A 51 8.70 -2.79 -3.32
C TRP A 51 8.30 -1.81 -4.42
N ALA A 52 7.30 -0.96 -4.17
CA ALA A 52 6.87 0.04 -5.14
C ALA A 52 8.02 1.00 -5.48
N LYS A 53 8.69 1.55 -4.45
CA LYS A 53 9.86 2.42 -4.61
C LYS A 53 10.99 1.74 -5.38
N GLN A 54 11.33 0.50 -5.05
CA GLN A 54 12.40 -0.26 -5.73
C GLN A 54 12.10 -0.50 -7.21
N ASN A 55 10.83 -0.68 -7.57
CA ASN A 55 10.41 -1.05 -8.93
C ASN A 55 9.91 0.15 -9.76
N GLY A 56 9.95 1.37 -9.22
CA GLY A 56 9.46 2.58 -9.89
C GLY A 56 7.94 2.68 -9.97
N TYR A 57 7.22 2.14 -8.99
CA TYR A 57 5.77 2.22 -8.86
C TYR A 57 5.38 3.25 -7.80
N GLN A 58 4.20 3.84 -7.97
CA GLN A 58 3.53 4.59 -6.93
C GLN A 58 2.79 3.64 -6.00
N PHE A 59 2.94 3.82 -4.69
CA PHE A 59 2.13 3.13 -3.70
C PHE A 59 0.93 3.99 -3.30
N ILE A 60 -0.27 3.50 -3.62
CA ILE A 60 -1.53 4.12 -3.22
C ILE A 60 -2.12 3.32 -2.06
N LEU A 61 -2.24 3.97 -0.90
CA LEU A 61 -3.00 3.45 0.22
C LEU A 61 -4.36 4.13 0.24
N GLU A 62 -5.42 3.34 0.07
CA GLU A 62 -6.78 3.85 0.14
C GLU A 62 -7.43 3.42 1.45
N VAL A 63 -7.89 4.39 2.23
CA VAL A 63 -8.46 4.14 3.55
C VAL A 63 -9.92 4.60 3.61
N ARG A 64 -10.72 4.04 4.51
CA ARG A 64 -12.04 4.63 4.77
C ARG A 64 -11.92 6.08 5.28
N PRO A 65 -12.83 6.99 4.91
CA PRO A 65 -12.88 8.34 5.48
C PRO A 65 -12.87 8.34 7.01
N GLY A 66 -12.08 9.24 7.60
CA GLY A 66 -11.94 9.36 9.05
C GLY A 66 -11.11 8.27 9.74
N ALA A 67 -10.42 7.40 8.98
CA ALA A 67 -9.49 6.44 9.56
C ALA A 67 -8.35 7.15 10.32
N LYS A 68 -8.09 6.70 11.55
CA LYS A 68 -6.94 7.16 12.34
C LYS A 68 -5.68 6.49 11.81
N LEU A 69 -4.68 7.28 11.43
CA LEU A 69 -3.40 6.77 10.92
C LEU A 69 -2.34 6.89 12.02
N SER A 70 -1.53 5.86 12.22
CA SER A 70 -0.40 5.95 13.15
C SER A 70 0.61 7.02 12.72
N GLY A 71 1.32 7.64 13.67
CA GLY A 71 2.37 8.64 13.37
C GLY A 71 3.35 8.23 12.26
N PRO A 72 3.96 7.03 12.31
CA PRO A 72 4.86 6.58 11.25
C PRO A 72 4.21 6.45 9.87
N LEU A 73 2.92 6.14 9.81
CA LEU A 73 2.19 6.07 8.54
C LEU A 73 1.92 7.48 7.99
N GLN A 74 1.58 8.42 8.87
CA GLN A 74 1.39 9.83 8.52
C GLN A 74 2.69 10.45 8.02
N GLU A 75 3.84 10.12 8.63
CA GLU A 75 5.15 10.58 8.17
C GLU A 75 5.48 10.05 6.76
N ALA A 76 5.26 8.76 6.50
CA ALA A 76 5.49 8.19 5.16
C ALA A 76 4.62 8.87 4.09
N ILE A 77 3.36 9.20 4.42
CA ILE A 77 2.47 9.96 3.54
C ILE A 77 2.97 11.40 3.35
N LYS A 78 3.34 12.08 4.44
CA LYS A 78 3.85 13.45 4.42
C LYS A 78 5.15 13.57 3.60
N ASN A 79 6.01 12.57 3.66
CA ASN A 79 7.25 12.50 2.91
C ASN A 79 7.05 12.16 1.42
N GLY A 80 5.80 11.96 0.98
CA GLY A 80 5.47 11.61 -0.40
C GLY A 80 5.81 10.16 -0.78
N GLU A 81 6.12 9.31 0.20
CA GLU A 81 6.41 7.90 -0.05
C GLU A 81 5.13 7.09 -0.32
N ILE A 82 4.00 7.54 0.25
CA ILE A 82 2.70 6.90 0.11
C ILE A 82 1.66 7.92 -0.33
N ILE A 83 0.92 7.61 -1.39
CA ILE A 83 -0.22 8.41 -1.83
C ILE A 83 -1.45 7.94 -1.06
N LEU A 84 -2.01 8.80 -0.21
CA LEU A 84 -3.25 8.52 0.51
C LEU A 84 -4.47 8.86 -0.35
N LYS A 85 -5.41 7.92 -0.45
CA LYS A 85 -6.75 8.14 -1.02
C LYS A 85 -7.84 7.70 -0.03
N TYR A 86 -9.07 8.12 -0.29
CA TYR A 86 -10.23 7.73 0.51
C TYR A 86 -11.21 6.91 -0.29
N ILE A 87 -11.73 5.83 0.31
CA ILE A 87 -12.73 4.96 -0.30
C ILE A 87 -13.98 5.78 -0.65
N GLY A 88 -14.41 5.69 -1.91
CA GLY A 88 -15.63 6.33 -2.39
C GLY A 88 -15.50 7.82 -2.73
N GLN A 89 -14.26 8.33 -2.83
CA GLN A 89 -13.95 9.65 -3.39
C GLN A 89 -13.41 9.58 -4.82
#